data_AF-A0A1C3N1M1-F1
#
_entry.id   AF-A0A1C3N1M1-F1
#
_cell.length_a   1.000
_cell.length_b   1.000
_cell.length_c   1.000
_cell.angle_alpha   90.00
_cell.angle_beta   90.00
_cell.angle_gamma   90.00
#
_symmetry.space_group_name_H-M   'P 1'
#
loop_
_entity.id
_entity.type
_entity.pdbx_description
1 polymer ?
#
loop_
_entity_poly.entity_id
_entity_poly.type
_entity_poly.pdbx_seq_one_letter_code
_entity_poly.pdbx_strand_id
1 'polypeptide(L)'
;MTVPRHQIRARFDADTVTVYQAYPPEIAEPALAAGRFVAPFRRERMTWIKPSFRLRASPVRVQWDPERSLRFAPLTHRSLQVGLAGEAVRRYVDEWSTALTDVTPTVRAIRARLDVGDDAAAEGLLPAEHPYPLPADVAAVVGADAGESEVARW
;
A
#
# COMPACT_ATOMS: atom_id res chain seq x y z
N MET A 1 4.10 16.60 16.28
CA MET A 1 5.10 16.36 15.21
C MET A 1 4.37 16.37 13.88
N THR A 2 4.84 17.13 12.89
CA THR A 2 4.26 17.15 11.54
C THR A 2 4.76 15.96 10.73
N VAL A 3 3.86 15.16 10.15
CA VAL A 3 4.26 14.06 9.25
C VAL A 3 4.92 14.66 8.00
N PRO A 4 6.13 14.19 7.59
CA PRO A 4 6.77 14.64 6.36
C PRO A 4 5.88 14.39 5.13
N ARG A 5 6.10 15.17 4.07
CA ARG A 5 5.23 15.13 2.89
C ARG A 5 5.34 13.78 2.17
N HIS A 6 6.54 13.25 2.05
CA HIS A 6 6.87 11.99 1.37
C HIS A 6 7.50 10.98 2.34
N GLN A 7 6.83 10.70 3.46
CA GLN A 7 7.22 9.63 4.39
C GLN A 7 6.44 8.35 4.07
N ILE A 8 7.13 7.24 3.89
CA ILE A 8 6.48 5.93 3.82
C ILE A 8 6.06 5.53 5.23
N ARG A 9 4.77 5.28 5.41
CA ARG A 9 4.21 4.69 6.61
C ARG A 9 3.54 3.38 6.24
N ALA A 10 3.73 2.38 7.08
CA ALA A 10 3.17 1.06 6.86
C ALA A 10 2.98 0.33 8.19
N ARG A 11 2.18 -0.72 8.15
CA ARG A 11 2.24 -1.78 9.16
C ARG A 11 3.28 -2.80 8.70
N PHE A 12 4.29 -3.06 9.53
CA PHE A 12 5.36 -3.99 9.21
C PHE A 12 5.92 -4.64 10.48
N ASP A 13 6.60 -5.77 10.29
CA ASP A 13 7.43 -6.42 11.29
C ASP A 13 8.82 -6.74 10.68
N ALA A 14 9.57 -7.66 11.28
CA ALA A 14 10.89 -8.04 10.80
C ALA A 14 10.87 -8.70 9.41
N ASP A 15 9.76 -9.34 9.05
CA ASP A 15 9.66 -10.21 7.87
C ASP A 15 8.68 -9.69 6.82
N THR A 16 7.74 -8.83 7.19
CA THR A 16 6.64 -8.43 6.32
C THR A 16 6.34 -6.93 6.36
N VAL A 17 5.88 -6.42 5.22
CA VAL A 17 5.26 -5.09 5.10
C VAL A 17 3.87 -5.26 4.49
N THR A 18 2.86 -4.60 5.07
CA THR A 18 1.48 -4.67 4.59
C THR A 18 1.27 -3.70 3.44
N VAL A 19 0.68 -4.19 2.35
CA VAL A 19 0.23 -3.38 1.21
C VAL A 19 -1.27 -3.57 0.98
N TYR A 20 -1.98 -2.48 0.70
CA TYR A 20 -3.43 -2.52 0.45
C TYR A 20 -3.72 -2.51 -1.04
N GLN A 21 -4.55 -3.45 -1.49
CA GLN A 21 -4.99 -3.55 -2.89
C GLN A 21 -6.47 -3.87 -2.95
N ALA A 22 -7.17 -3.28 -3.91
CA ALA A 22 -8.57 -3.55 -4.18
C ALA A 22 -8.70 -4.40 -5.44
N TYR A 23 -9.39 -5.53 -5.31
CA TYR A 23 -9.71 -6.44 -6.40
C TYR A 23 -11.23 -6.68 -6.46
N PRO A 24 -11.79 -6.97 -7.64
CA PRO A 24 -13.16 -7.43 -7.73
C PRO A 24 -13.30 -8.81 -7.07
N PRO A 25 -14.52 -9.20 -6.61
CA PRO A 25 -14.75 -10.45 -5.89
C PRO A 25 -14.27 -11.69 -6.65
N GLU A 26 -14.40 -11.70 -7.98
CA GLU A 26 -13.98 -12.85 -8.81
C GLU A 26 -12.47 -13.13 -8.75
N ILE A 27 -11.66 -12.14 -8.33
CA ILE A 27 -10.22 -12.30 -8.09
C ILE A 27 -9.94 -12.48 -6.60
N ALA A 28 -10.58 -11.68 -5.74
CA ALA A 28 -10.30 -11.66 -4.31
C ALA A 28 -10.70 -12.98 -3.63
N GLU A 29 -11.90 -13.51 -3.90
CA GLU A 29 -12.42 -14.70 -3.21
C GLU A 29 -11.58 -15.95 -3.48
N PRO A 30 -11.22 -16.30 -4.73
CA PRO A 30 -10.35 -17.45 -4.98
C PRO A 30 -8.95 -17.27 -4.37
N ALA A 31 -8.42 -16.04 -4.39
CA ALA A 31 -7.10 -15.77 -3.84
C ALA A 31 -7.06 -15.91 -2.31
N LEU A 32 -8.09 -15.40 -1.63
CA LEU A 32 -8.25 -15.57 -0.19
C LEU A 32 -8.44 -17.04 0.19
N ALA A 33 -9.29 -17.77 -0.55
CA ALA A 33 -9.51 -19.20 -0.32
C ALA A 33 -8.23 -20.04 -0.51
N ALA A 34 -7.37 -19.66 -1.46
CA ALA A 34 -6.11 -20.34 -1.72
C ALA A 34 -4.92 -19.82 -0.88
N GLY A 35 -5.08 -18.71 -0.16
CA GLY A 35 -4.00 -17.99 0.52
C GLY A 35 -2.93 -17.40 -0.40
N ARG A 36 -3.18 -17.36 -1.72
CA ARG A 36 -2.26 -16.86 -2.76
C ARG A 36 -3.05 -16.50 -4.01
N PHE A 37 -2.48 -15.70 -4.92
CA PHE A 37 -3.16 -15.40 -6.18
C PHE A 37 -3.27 -16.64 -7.09
N VAL A 38 -4.50 -16.93 -7.50
CA VAL A 38 -4.86 -18.01 -8.43
C VAL A 38 -5.72 -17.47 -9.56
N ALA A 39 -6.04 -18.29 -10.56
CA ALA A 39 -6.98 -17.92 -11.61
C ALA A 39 -8.32 -17.42 -10.98
N PRO A 40 -8.95 -16.37 -11.53
CA PRO A 40 -8.71 -15.72 -12.83
C PRO A 40 -7.69 -14.57 -12.82
N PHE A 41 -6.92 -14.39 -11.74
CA PHE A 41 -5.86 -13.38 -11.71
C PHE A 41 -4.87 -13.59 -12.86
N ARG A 42 -4.64 -12.53 -13.65
CA ARG A 42 -3.70 -12.57 -14.79
C ARG A 42 -2.39 -11.90 -14.41
N ARG A 43 -1.31 -12.67 -14.41
CA ARG A 43 0.05 -12.20 -14.14
C ARG A 43 0.59 -11.28 -15.23
N GLU A 44 0.10 -11.42 -16.47
CA GLU A 44 0.53 -10.54 -17.57
C GLU A 44 -0.29 -9.24 -17.66
N ARG A 45 -1.40 -9.11 -16.92
CA ARG A 45 -2.30 -7.98 -17.10
C ARG A 45 -1.82 -6.79 -16.25
N MET A 46 -1.21 -5.82 -16.94
CA MET A 46 -1.01 -4.46 -16.44
C MET A 46 -2.33 -3.89 -15.91
N THR A 47 -2.42 -3.63 -14.61
CA THR A 47 -3.47 -2.75 -14.05
C THR A 47 -3.21 -1.33 -14.58
N TRP A 48 -4.27 -0.63 -14.99
CA TRP A 48 -4.28 0.64 -15.72
C TRP A 48 -3.19 1.65 -15.30
N ILE A 49 -2.03 1.59 -15.97
CA ILE A 49 -1.08 2.69 -16.03
C ILE A 49 -0.86 2.96 -17.52
N LYS A 50 -1.22 4.16 -17.97
CA LYS A 50 -0.96 4.61 -19.34
C LYS A 50 0.50 4.33 -19.68
N PRO A 51 0.81 3.66 -20.80
CA PRO A 51 2.18 3.32 -21.17
C PRO A 51 2.96 4.60 -21.44
N SER A 52 3.57 5.13 -20.38
CA SER A 52 4.56 6.19 -20.48
C SER A 52 5.93 5.55 -20.64
N PHE A 53 6.83 6.24 -21.33
CA PHE A 53 8.15 5.78 -21.75
C PHE A 53 8.99 5.11 -20.62
N ARG A 54 8.70 5.46 -19.35
CA ARG A 54 9.37 4.96 -18.15
C ARG A 54 9.17 3.45 -17.88
N LEU A 55 8.06 2.85 -18.31
CA LEU A 55 7.84 1.39 -18.16
C LEU A 55 8.80 0.56 -19.01
N ARG A 56 9.45 1.13 -20.03
CA ARG A 56 10.49 0.42 -20.79
C ARG A 56 11.80 0.25 -20.03
N ALA A 57 12.03 1.05 -18.98
CA ALA A 57 13.30 1.11 -18.26
C ALA A 57 13.28 0.42 -16.88
N SER A 58 12.12 0.26 -16.25
CA SER A 58 11.97 -0.41 -14.95
C SER A 58 10.63 -1.14 -14.83
N PRO A 59 10.59 -2.37 -14.29
CA PRO A 59 9.36 -3.10 -14.01
C PRO A 59 8.59 -2.55 -12.79
N VAL A 60 9.14 -1.56 -12.08
CA VAL A 60 8.53 -0.91 -10.92
C VAL A 60 8.43 0.60 -11.15
N ARG A 61 7.24 1.16 -10.91
CA ARG A 61 6.97 2.61 -10.93
C ARG A 61 6.51 3.05 -9.56
N VAL A 62 7.08 4.14 -9.07
CA VAL A 62 6.68 4.80 -7.83
C VAL A 62 6.04 6.15 -8.14
N GLN A 63 4.97 6.47 -7.44
CA GLN A 63 4.27 7.75 -7.50
C GLN A 63 3.79 8.16 -6.11
N TRP A 64 3.91 9.44 -5.77
CA TRP A 64 3.35 10.01 -4.55
C TRP A 64 1.99 10.63 -4.85
N ASP A 65 0.93 10.04 -4.31
CA ASP A 65 -0.44 10.47 -4.53
C ASP A 65 -1.00 11.28 -3.34
N PRO A 66 -1.88 12.27 -3.60
CA PRO A 66 -2.54 13.03 -2.53
C PRO A 66 -3.33 12.12 -1.59
N GLU A 67 -2.95 12.14 -0.31
CA GLU A 67 -3.70 11.41 0.71
C GLU A 67 -4.91 12.23 1.18
N ARG A 68 -5.96 11.53 1.63
CA ARG A 68 -7.19 12.14 2.11
C ARG A 68 -7.64 11.56 3.45
N SER A 69 -8.29 12.39 4.26
CA SER A 69 -8.96 11.93 5.48
C SER A 69 -10.16 11.03 5.14
N LEU A 70 -10.73 10.40 6.17
CA LEU A 70 -11.98 9.62 6.06
C LEU A 70 -13.15 10.40 5.46
N ARG A 71 -13.13 11.74 5.57
CA ARG A 71 -14.12 12.65 4.94
C ARG A 71 -13.62 13.30 3.65
N PHE A 72 -12.62 12.70 3.01
CA PHE A 72 -12.02 13.15 1.75
C PHE A 72 -11.32 14.52 1.78
N ALA A 73 -11.05 15.08 2.97
CA ALA A 73 -10.28 16.31 3.09
C ALA A 73 -8.80 16.04 2.74
N PRO A 74 -8.12 16.95 2.01
CA PRO A 74 -6.73 16.73 1.62
C PRO A 74 -5.81 16.73 2.85
N LEU A 75 -4.85 15.80 2.88
CA LEU A 75 -3.81 15.77 3.90
C LEU A 75 -2.49 16.38 3.38
N THR A 76 -1.65 16.80 4.32
CA THR A 76 -0.34 17.41 4.03
C THR A 76 0.68 16.40 3.51
N HIS A 77 0.56 15.15 3.94
CA HIS A 77 1.36 14.01 3.48
C HIS A 77 0.75 13.35 2.25
N ARG A 78 1.51 12.42 1.69
CA ARG A 78 1.21 11.68 0.45
C ARG A 78 1.31 10.19 0.73
N SER A 79 0.55 9.38 0.01
CA SER A 79 0.72 7.93 0.00
C SER A 79 1.55 7.49 -1.20
N LEU A 80 2.24 6.37 -1.01
CA LEU A 80 3.07 5.76 -2.04
C LEU A 80 2.21 4.82 -2.88
N GLN A 81 2.05 5.13 -4.17
CA GLN A 81 1.49 4.21 -5.15
C GLN A 81 2.62 3.51 -5.90
N VAL A 82 2.62 2.17 -5.84
CA VAL A 82 3.57 1.32 -6.55
C VAL A 82 2.87 0.59 -7.69
N GLY A 83 3.30 0.86 -8.92
CA GLY A 83 2.89 0.12 -10.10
C GLY A 83 3.91 -0.96 -10.43
N LEU A 84 3.46 -2.20 -10.57
CA LEU A 84 4.30 -3.34 -10.94
C LEU A 84 3.98 -3.80 -12.37
N ALA A 85 5.01 -4.19 -13.12
CA ALA A 85 4.89 -4.72 -14.48
C ALA A 85 5.91 -5.85 -14.72
N GLY A 86 5.62 -6.70 -15.71
CA GLY A 86 6.53 -7.75 -16.15
C GLY A 86 6.97 -8.67 -15.02
N GLU A 87 8.28 -8.85 -14.87
CA GLU A 87 8.86 -9.74 -13.84
C GLU A 87 8.48 -9.34 -12.41
N ALA A 88 8.34 -8.05 -12.12
CA ALA A 88 8.00 -7.60 -10.78
C ALA A 88 6.62 -8.08 -10.33
N VAL A 89 5.66 -8.22 -11.26
CA VAL A 89 4.34 -8.80 -10.94
C VAL A 89 4.48 -10.28 -10.59
N ARG A 90 5.30 -11.03 -11.34
CA ARG A 90 5.53 -12.46 -11.07
C ARG A 90 6.17 -12.66 -9.71
N ARG A 91 7.26 -11.95 -9.41
CA ARG A 91 7.90 -12.03 -8.09
C ARG A 91 6.97 -11.59 -6.98
N TYR A 92 6.24 -10.49 -7.16
CA TYR A 92 5.26 -10.03 -6.17
C TYR A 92 4.22 -11.09 -5.84
N VAL A 93 3.68 -11.74 -6.86
CA VAL A 93 2.60 -12.71 -6.72
C VAL A 93 3.08 -14.08 -6.23
N ASP A 94 4.18 -14.58 -6.80
CA ASP A 94 4.61 -15.97 -6.62
C ASP A 94 5.74 -16.12 -5.58
N GLU A 95 6.46 -15.04 -5.22
CA GLU A 95 7.63 -15.08 -4.32
C GLU A 95 7.52 -14.17 -3.09
N TRP A 96 7.01 -12.93 -3.23
CA TRP A 96 7.03 -11.93 -2.15
C TRP A 96 5.73 -11.89 -1.33
N SER A 97 4.61 -12.30 -1.90
CA SER A 97 3.33 -12.34 -1.18
C SER A 97 3.34 -13.50 -0.18
N THR A 98 3.42 -13.18 1.11
CA THR A 98 3.45 -14.18 2.19
C THR A 98 2.08 -14.46 2.79
N ALA A 99 1.17 -13.48 2.78
CA ALA A 99 -0.19 -13.62 3.30
C ALA A 99 -1.19 -12.72 2.56
N LEU A 100 -2.44 -13.19 2.47
CA LEU A 100 -3.58 -12.41 1.99
C LEU A 100 -4.62 -12.31 3.11
N THR A 101 -5.05 -11.11 3.44
CA THR A 101 -6.06 -10.85 4.48
C THR A 101 -7.21 -10.03 3.88
N ASP A 102 -8.43 -10.47 4.10
CA ASP A 102 -9.61 -9.70 3.72
C ASP A 102 -9.84 -8.55 4.71
N VAL A 103 -9.64 -7.32 4.24
CA VAL A 103 -9.89 -6.10 5.01
C VAL A 103 -11.26 -5.47 4.69
N THR A 104 -12.05 -6.08 3.80
CA THR A 104 -13.39 -5.60 3.43
C THR A 104 -14.31 -5.41 4.63
N PRO A 105 -14.35 -6.32 5.64
CA PRO A 105 -15.16 -6.09 6.84
C PRO A 105 -14.74 -4.84 7.60
N THR A 106 -13.44 -4.57 7.72
CA THR A 106 -12.90 -3.37 8.38
C THR A 106 -13.32 -2.10 7.63
N VAL A 107 -13.19 -2.08 6.30
CA VAL A 107 -13.60 -0.94 5.47
C VAL A 107 -15.11 -0.68 5.60
N ARG A 108 -15.93 -1.75 5.62
CA ARG A 108 -17.38 -1.63 5.85
C ARG A 108 -17.70 -1.11 7.25
N ALA A 109 -16.96 -1.54 8.27
CA ALA A 109 -17.13 -1.07 9.64
C ALA A 109 -16.79 0.43 9.78
N ILE A 110 -15.67 0.87 9.19
CA ILE A 110 -15.30 2.29 9.11
C ILE A 110 -16.45 3.08 8.45
N ARG A 111 -16.93 2.61 7.30
CA ARG A 111 -18.03 3.28 6.59
C ARG A 111 -19.29 3.40 7.45
N ALA A 112 -19.69 2.33 8.13
CA ALA A 112 -20.86 2.34 9.00
C ALA A 112 -20.73 3.36 10.15
N ARG A 113 -19.53 3.56 10.71
CA ARG A 113 -19.28 4.58 11.75
C ARG A 113 -19.37 6.00 11.18
N LEU A 114 -18.84 6.21 9.98
CA LEU A 114 -18.95 7.51 9.30
C LEU A 114 -20.41 7.86 8.96
N ASP A 115 -21.23 6.88 8.58
CA ASP A 115 -22.64 7.07 8.25
C ASP A 115 -23.47 7.54 9.48
N VAL A 116 -23.06 7.15 10.69
CA VAL A 116 -23.70 7.61 11.96
C VAL A 116 -23.00 8.82 12.59
N GLY A 117 -21.98 9.39 11.94
CA GLY A 117 -21.25 10.57 12.44
C GLY A 117 -20.25 10.30 13.57
N ASP A 118 -19.86 9.04 13.78
CA ASP A 118 -18.87 8.65 14.79
C ASP A 118 -17.47 8.56 14.18
N ASP A 119 -16.89 9.73 13.85
CA ASP A 119 -15.54 9.84 13.27
C ASP A 119 -14.47 9.24 14.17
N ALA A 120 -14.56 9.46 15.49
CA ALA A 120 -13.57 8.97 16.44
C ALA A 120 -13.49 7.43 16.42
N ALA A 121 -14.64 6.76 16.38
CA ALA A 121 -14.63 5.30 16.28
C ALA A 121 -14.24 4.80 14.88
N ALA A 122 -14.50 5.56 13.82
CA ALA A 122 -14.01 5.24 12.49
C ALA A 122 -12.48 5.32 12.41
N GLU A 123 -11.89 6.36 13.00
CA GLU A 123 -10.44 6.54 13.12
C GLU A 123 -9.78 5.42 13.93
N GLY A 124 -10.43 4.98 15.02
CA GLY A 124 -9.94 3.87 15.85
C GLY A 124 -9.88 2.50 15.14
N LEU A 125 -10.52 2.36 13.97
CA LEU A 125 -10.47 1.16 13.14
C LEU A 125 -9.39 1.21 12.05
N LEU A 126 -8.74 2.36 11.86
CA LEU A 126 -7.65 2.50 10.89
C LEU A 126 -6.44 1.65 11.33
N PRO A 127 -5.70 1.08 10.37
CA PRO A 127 -4.47 0.37 10.68
C PRO A 127 -3.45 1.31 11.34
N ALA A 128 -2.80 0.84 12.40
CA ALA A 128 -1.72 1.55 13.06
C ALA A 128 -0.45 1.49 12.19
N GLU A 129 -0.26 2.48 11.33
CA GLU A 129 0.91 2.61 10.48
C GLU A 129 2.00 3.45 11.15
N HIS A 130 3.24 2.98 11.04
CA HIS A 130 4.42 3.65 11.59
C HIS A 130 5.39 4.02 10.46
N PRO A 131 6.29 5.00 10.66
CA PRO A 131 7.35 5.30 9.69
C PRO A 131 8.14 4.03 9.35
N TYR A 132 8.21 3.69 8.07
CA TYR A 132 9.00 2.55 7.61
C TYR A 132 10.49 2.94 7.57
N PRO A 133 11.41 2.16 8.18
CA PRO A 133 12.84 2.46 8.20
C PRO A 133 13.45 2.21 6.81
N LEU A 134 13.32 3.21 5.96
CA LEU A 134 13.72 3.11 4.56
C LEU A 134 15.24 3.32 4.44
N PRO A 135 15.99 2.37 3.84
CA PRO A 135 17.39 2.59 3.51
C PRO A 135 17.59 3.85 2.65
N ALA A 136 18.67 4.59 2.89
CA ALA A 136 18.88 5.90 2.26
C ALA A 136 18.99 5.83 0.73
N ASP A 137 19.58 4.76 0.19
CA ASP A 137 19.67 4.49 -1.24
C ASP A 137 18.27 4.25 -1.85
N VAL A 138 17.42 3.49 -1.17
CA VAL A 138 16.02 3.28 -1.59
C VAL A 138 15.22 4.57 -1.47
N ALA A 139 15.40 5.34 -0.38
CA ALA A 139 14.75 6.63 -0.17
C ALA A 139 15.01 7.61 -1.33
N ALA A 140 16.26 7.67 -1.80
CA ALA A 140 16.64 8.48 -2.95
C ALA A 140 15.95 8.04 -4.25
N VAL A 141 15.80 6.72 -4.46
CA VAL A 141 15.13 6.17 -5.67
C VAL A 141 13.63 6.46 -5.66
N VAL A 142 12.97 6.36 -4.51
CA VAL A 142 11.51 6.58 -4.39
C VAL A 142 11.13 8.04 -4.15
N GLY A 143 12.11 8.92 -3.95
CA GLY A 143 11.88 10.34 -3.63
C GLY A 143 11.20 10.54 -2.28
N ALA A 144 11.52 9.70 -1.30
CA ALA A 144 11.05 9.87 0.08
C ALA A 144 11.83 11.00 0.77
N ASP A 145 11.15 11.73 1.64
CA ASP A 145 11.82 12.67 2.54
C ASP A 145 12.69 11.83 3.50
N ALA A 146 13.94 12.25 3.72
CA ALA A 146 14.80 11.58 4.69
C ALA A 146 14.13 11.69 6.07
N GLY A 147 13.56 10.58 6.54
CA GLY A 147 13.16 10.48 7.94
C GLY A 147 14.42 10.60 8.78
N GLU A 148 14.40 11.45 9.81
CA GLU A 148 15.39 11.36 10.87
C GLU A 148 15.39 9.91 11.35
N SER A 149 16.41 9.17 10.92
CA SER A 149 16.64 7.82 11.39
C SER A 149 17.11 7.99 12.82
N GLU A 150 16.17 7.93 13.77
CA GLU A 150 16.54 7.66 15.15
C GLU A 150 17.04 6.23 15.15
N VAL A 151 18.33 6.09 14.84
CA VAL A 151 19.06 4.84 14.86
C VAL A 151 18.96 4.37 16.30
N ALA A 152 18.02 3.46 16.57
CA ALA A 152 17.91 2.78 17.84
C ALA A 152 19.23 2.05 18.07
N ARG A 153 20.10 2.72 18.81
CA ARG A 153 21.37 2.21 19.28
C ARG A 153 21.03 1.21 20.38
N TRP A 154 21.01 -0.08 20.02
CA TRP A 154 21.01 -1.16 20.99
C TRP A 154 22.39 -1.26 21.66
#